data_AF-A0A382UPR7-F1
#
_entry.id   AF-A0A382UPR7-F1
#
_cell.length_a   1.000
_cell.length_b   1.000
_cell.length_c   1.000
_cell.angle_alpha   90.00
_cell.angle_beta   90.00
_cell.angle_gamma   90.00
#
_symmetry.space_group_name_H-M   'P 1'
#
loop_
_entity.id
_entity.type
_entity.pdbx_description
1 polymer ?
#
loop_
_entity_poly.entity_id
_entity_poly.type
_entity_poly.pdbx_seq_one_letter_code
_entity_poly.pdbx_strand_id
1 'polypeptide(L)'
;IANGYTSVLEKTEFVHAFVGAIQYEFDIDGMGENEYPKYPIEMLWQGSGDCEDAAALYISIIEAMGFDAMLMTGAVRESEDEEFGGHAWAVVHVPGHSGYGWTVNSGSKAGMKFYFVETTAWYDDGSWGVGVNPWYEIDDTSNYDVE
;
A
#
# COMPACT_ATOMS: atom_id res chain seq x y z
N ILE A 1 2.85 22.83 19.14
CA ILE A 1 2.97 21.42 19.58
C ILE A 1 3.87 20.74 18.57
N ALA A 2 5.09 20.35 18.97
CA ALA A 2 6.14 19.81 18.11
C ALA A 2 6.51 18.37 18.54
N ASN A 3 5.51 17.58 18.93
CA ASN A 3 5.68 16.25 19.52
C ASN A 3 5.03 15.15 18.66
N GLY A 4 5.19 15.21 17.34
CA GLY A 4 4.68 14.19 16.43
C GLY A 4 5.51 14.15 15.15
N TYR A 5 5.31 13.10 14.34
CA TYR A 5 5.90 12.92 13.01
C TYR A 5 5.87 14.23 12.21
N THR A 6 7.04 14.70 11.78
CA THR A 6 7.22 16.05 11.26
C THR A 6 7.32 16.08 9.74
N SER A 7 7.97 15.07 9.15
CA SER A 7 8.11 14.94 7.70
C SER A 7 6.92 14.22 7.07
N VAL A 8 6.77 14.36 5.75
CA VAL A 8 5.80 13.58 4.98
C VAL A 8 6.10 12.09 5.14
N LEU A 9 7.37 11.69 4.98
CA LEU A 9 7.81 10.31 5.12
C LEU A 9 7.40 9.70 6.47
N GLU A 10 7.76 10.37 7.56
CA GLU A 10 7.44 9.92 8.93
C GLU A 10 5.92 9.72 9.14
N LYS A 11 5.09 10.61 8.57
CA LYS A 11 3.63 10.50 8.65
C LYS A 11 3.11 9.34 7.81
N THR A 12 3.63 9.18 6.59
CA THR A 12 3.24 8.08 5.69
C THR A 12 3.66 6.73 6.24
N GLU A 13 4.80 6.64 6.91
CA GLU A 13 5.28 5.42 7.59
C GLU A 13 4.49 5.13 8.86
N PHE A 14 4.07 6.15 9.62
CA PHE A 14 3.18 5.93 10.77
C PHE A 14 1.84 5.31 10.36
N VAL A 15 1.23 5.79 9.28
CA VAL A 15 0.00 5.19 8.74
C VAL A 15 0.27 3.79 8.22
N HIS A 16 1.43 3.56 7.57
CA HIS A 16 1.82 2.23 7.09
C HIS A 16 1.94 1.25 8.27
N ALA A 17 2.62 1.63 9.34
CA ALA A 17 2.74 0.83 10.55
C ALA A 17 1.39 0.55 11.22
N PHE A 18 0.46 1.52 11.20
CA PHE A 18 -0.89 1.32 11.71
C PHE A 18 -1.69 0.30 10.88
N VAL A 19 -1.70 0.45 9.56
CA VAL A 19 -2.45 -0.44 8.66
C VAL A 19 -1.82 -1.84 8.61
N GLY A 20 -0.50 -1.93 8.46
CA GLY A 20 0.25 -3.20 8.42
C GLY A 20 0.27 -3.97 9.75
N ALA A 21 -0.28 -3.41 10.82
CA ALA A 21 -0.51 -4.11 12.08
C ALA A 21 -1.91 -4.78 12.16
N ILE A 22 -2.81 -4.49 11.22
CA ILE A 22 -4.12 -5.16 11.09
C ILE A 22 -3.88 -6.55 10.52
N GLN A 23 -4.63 -7.55 10.99
CA GLN A 23 -4.40 -8.94 10.65
C GLN A 23 -4.68 -9.21 9.16
N TYR A 24 -3.75 -9.88 8.47
CA TYR A 24 -4.01 -10.38 7.12
C TYR A 24 -5.03 -11.54 7.15
N GLU A 25 -6.05 -11.49 6.32
CA GLU A 25 -7.07 -12.54 6.20
C GLU A 25 -7.61 -12.59 4.76
N PHE A 26 -7.57 -13.77 4.14
CA PHE A 26 -8.16 -13.97 2.81
C PHE A 26 -9.67 -13.82 2.84
N ASP A 27 -10.25 -13.27 1.77
CA ASP A 27 -11.70 -13.11 1.65
C ASP A 27 -12.50 -14.41 1.77
N ILE A 28 -11.96 -15.53 1.27
CA ILE A 28 -12.65 -16.82 1.40
C ILE A 28 -12.80 -17.25 2.85
N ASP A 29 -11.87 -16.85 3.72
CA ASP A 29 -11.86 -17.18 5.14
C ASP A 29 -12.70 -16.17 5.95
N GLY A 30 -12.60 -14.87 5.64
CA GLY A 30 -13.30 -13.81 6.37
C GLY A 30 -14.76 -13.58 5.92
N MET A 31 -15.03 -13.68 4.62
CA MET A 31 -16.32 -13.34 4.01
C MET A 31 -17.02 -14.53 3.35
N GLY A 32 -16.31 -15.62 3.07
CA GLY A 32 -16.87 -16.82 2.43
C GLY A 32 -17.07 -16.67 0.91
N GLU A 33 -16.48 -15.63 0.31
CA GLU A 33 -16.49 -15.35 -1.13
C GLU A 33 -15.04 -15.40 -1.65
N ASN A 34 -14.84 -15.70 -2.94
CA ASN A 34 -13.49 -15.75 -3.50
C ASN A 34 -12.81 -14.37 -3.60
N GLU A 35 -13.60 -13.30 -3.57
CA GLU A 35 -13.17 -11.91 -3.75
C GLU A 35 -14.27 -10.99 -3.19
N TYR A 36 -13.93 -10.12 -2.25
CA TYR A 36 -14.78 -9.15 -1.58
C TYR A 36 -13.93 -7.94 -1.14
N PRO A 37 -13.75 -6.92 -2.01
CA PRO A 37 -13.06 -5.70 -1.63
C PRO A 37 -13.81 -4.98 -0.52
N LYS A 38 -13.23 -4.92 0.68
CA LYS A 38 -13.81 -4.26 1.84
C LYS A 38 -13.68 -2.75 1.71
N TYR A 39 -14.69 -2.02 2.18
CA TYR A 39 -14.53 -0.61 2.46
C TYR A 39 -13.49 -0.41 3.57
N PRO A 40 -12.76 0.73 3.60
CA PRO A 40 -11.82 1.04 4.68
C PRO A 40 -12.42 0.90 6.09
N ILE A 41 -13.72 1.24 6.24
CA ILE A 41 -14.42 1.09 7.51
C ILE A 41 -14.73 -0.37 7.88
N GLU A 42 -14.92 -1.25 6.89
CA GLU A 42 -15.14 -2.68 7.12
C GLU A 42 -13.87 -3.36 7.62
N MET A 43 -12.71 -3.07 7.01
CA MET A 43 -11.41 -3.60 7.47
C MET A 43 -11.13 -3.16 8.92
N LEU A 44 -11.41 -1.89 9.25
CA LEU A 44 -11.28 -1.39 10.63
C LEU A 44 -12.26 -2.05 11.60
N TRP A 45 -13.49 -2.34 11.16
CA TRP A 45 -14.52 -2.96 11.98
C TRP A 45 -14.23 -4.43 12.25
N GLN A 46 -13.78 -5.17 11.24
CA GLN A 46 -13.44 -6.59 11.34
C GLN A 46 -12.09 -6.81 12.04
N GLY A 47 -11.16 -5.87 11.89
CA GLY A 47 -9.80 -6.02 12.38
C GLY A 47 -8.94 -6.94 11.52
N SER A 48 -9.38 -7.21 10.29
CA SER A 48 -8.71 -8.04 9.31
C SER A 48 -9.05 -7.64 7.87
N GLY A 49 -8.22 -8.05 6.91
CA GLY A 49 -8.39 -7.89 5.46
C GLY A 49 -7.15 -8.40 4.71
N ASP A 50 -7.20 -8.47 3.39
CA ASP A 50 -6.08 -8.88 2.53
C ASP A 50 -5.43 -7.66 1.83
N CYS A 51 -4.85 -7.89 0.64
CA CYS A 51 -3.93 -6.94 0.04
C CYS A 51 -4.60 -5.66 -0.46
N GLU A 52 -5.74 -5.78 -1.13
CA GLU A 52 -6.55 -4.69 -1.65
C GLU A 52 -7.21 -3.90 -0.52
N ASP A 53 -7.65 -4.57 0.55
CA ASP A 53 -8.25 -3.95 1.72
C ASP A 53 -7.24 -3.06 2.44
N ALA A 54 -6.05 -3.60 2.69
CA ALA A 54 -4.97 -2.89 3.34
C ALA A 54 -4.53 -1.68 2.51
N ALA A 55 -4.40 -1.85 1.18
CA ALA A 55 -4.06 -0.77 0.28
C ALA A 55 -5.13 0.33 0.30
N ALA A 56 -6.41 -0.04 0.19
CA ALA A 56 -7.53 0.89 0.18
C ALA A 56 -7.64 1.69 1.49
N LEU A 57 -7.45 1.04 2.65
CA LEU A 57 -7.43 1.71 3.95
C LEU A 57 -6.27 2.70 4.07
N TYR A 58 -5.05 2.28 3.68
CA TYR A 58 -3.89 3.16 3.68
C TYR A 58 -4.10 4.40 2.81
N ILE A 59 -4.51 4.20 1.54
CA ILE A 59 -4.78 5.29 0.59
C ILE A 59 -5.81 6.26 1.16
N SER A 60 -6.91 5.73 1.71
CA SER A 60 -7.99 6.55 2.27
C SER A 60 -7.52 7.47 3.41
N ILE A 61 -6.64 6.98 4.28
CA ILE A 61 -6.08 7.79 5.38
C ILE A 61 -5.09 8.83 4.83
N ILE A 62 -4.21 8.42 3.92
CA ILE A 62 -3.15 9.25 3.36
C ILE A 62 -3.72 10.41 2.55
N GLU A 63 -4.73 10.15 1.73
CA GLU A 63 -5.41 11.20 0.96
C GLU A 63 -6.23 12.12 1.87
N ALA A 64 -6.87 11.60 2.92
CA ALA A 64 -7.52 12.44 3.94
C ALA A 64 -6.54 13.34 4.70
N MET A 65 -5.26 12.98 4.77
CA MET A 65 -4.18 13.82 5.32
C MET A 65 -3.65 14.86 4.31
N GLY A 66 -4.12 14.83 3.07
CA GLY A 66 -3.72 15.74 1.99
C GLY A 66 -2.44 15.32 1.25
N PHE A 67 -2.08 14.04 1.28
CA PHE A 67 -0.99 13.49 0.49
C PHE A 67 -1.55 12.68 -0.68
N ASP A 68 -0.89 12.74 -1.83
CA ASP A 68 -1.32 11.96 -2.99
C ASP A 68 -0.95 10.48 -2.84
N ALA A 69 -1.94 9.60 -3.01
CA ALA A 69 -1.72 8.16 -3.10
C ALA A 69 -2.55 7.56 -4.23
N MET A 70 -2.28 6.30 -4.59
CA MET A 70 -3.04 5.54 -5.58
C MET A 70 -3.00 4.06 -5.25
N LEU A 71 -3.98 3.32 -5.76
CA LEU A 71 -3.97 1.87 -5.76
C LEU A 71 -3.17 1.38 -6.97
N MET A 72 -2.32 0.37 -6.75
CA MET A 72 -1.69 -0.37 -7.83
C MET A 72 -1.95 -1.85 -7.67
N THR A 73 -2.05 -2.53 -8.80
CA THR A 73 -2.16 -3.98 -8.86
C THR A 73 -1.17 -4.53 -9.86
N GLY A 74 -0.86 -5.82 -9.78
CA GLY A 74 -0.02 -6.50 -10.75
C GLY A 74 0.27 -7.93 -10.34
N ALA A 75 1.25 -8.52 -11.02
CA ALA A 75 1.73 -9.86 -10.74
C ALA A 75 3.03 -9.79 -9.94
N VAL A 76 3.15 -10.57 -8.86
CA VAL A 76 4.35 -10.65 -8.01
C VAL A 76 4.78 -12.10 -7.78
N ARG A 77 6.07 -12.31 -7.47
CA ARG A 77 6.60 -13.59 -6.98
C ARG A 77 7.65 -13.38 -5.90
N GLU A 78 7.72 -14.28 -4.93
CA GLU A 78 8.66 -14.17 -3.79
C GLU A 78 10.06 -14.71 -4.10
N SER A 79 10.18 -15.59 -5.10
CA SER A 79 11.47 -16.13 -5.53
C SER A 79 11.48 -16.53 -7.01
N GLU A 80 12.65 -16.90 -7.52
CA GLU A 80 12.81 -17.35 -8.92
C GLU A 80 12.01 -18.62 -9.23
N ASP A 81 11.81 -19.49 -8.23
CA ASP A 81 11.16 -20.80 -8.36
C ASP A 81 9.64 -20.76 -8.13
N GLU A 82 9.10 -19.61 -7.73
CA GLU A 82 7.67 -19.44 -7.49
C GLU A 82 6.91 -18.87 -8.70
N GLU A 83 5.65 -19.28 -8.81
CA GLU A 83 4.73 -18.75 -9.83
C GLU A 83 4.28 -17.33 -9.45
N PHE A 84 3.89 -16.56 -10.46
CA PHE A 84 3.32 -15.24 -10.24
C PHE A 84 1.91 -15.34 -9.63
N GLY A 85 1.69 -14.61 -8.54
CA GLY A 85 0.38 -14.34 -7.95
C GLY A 85 -0.08 -12.92 -8.24
N GLY A 86 -1.40 -12.71 -8.26
CA GLY A 86 -1.96 -11.35 -8.26
C GLY A 86 -1.75 -10.68 -6.91
N HIS A 87 -1.45 -9.38 -6.91
CA HIS A 87 -1.26 -8.60 -5.69
C HIS A 87 -1.75 -7.17 -5.89
N ALA A 88 -2.18 -6.55 -4.79
CA ALA A 88 -2.55 -5.15 -4.71
C ALA A 88 -1.71 -4.44 -3.64
N TRP A 89 -1.28 -3.22 -3.92
CA TRP A 89 -0.49 -2.41 -3.01
C TRP A 89 -0.83 -0.93 -3.15
N ALA A 90 -0.50 -0.16 -2.11
CA ALA A 90 -0.59 1.28 -2.18
C ALA A 90 0.70 1.89 -2.75
N VAL A 91 0.58 3.05 -3.39
CA VAL A 91 1.71 3.91 -3.70
C VAL A 91 1.45 5.33 -3.22
N VAL A 92 2.47 6.01 -2.69
CA VAL A 92 2.34 7.36 -2.11
C VAL A 92 3.42 8.32 -2.63
N HIS A 93 3.04 9.57 -2.89
CA HIS A 93 3.99 10.61 -3.27
C HIS A 93 4.65 11.22 -2.02
N VAL A 94 5.97 11.07 -1.92
CA VAL A 94 6.77 11.69 -0.85
C VAL A 94 7.86 12.58 -1.47
N PRO A 95 7.69 13.92 -1.48
CA PRO A 95 8.64 14.84 -2.08
C PRO A 95 10.06 14.68 -1.50
N GLY A 96 11.05 14.52 -2.38
CA GLY A 96 12.45 14.39 -1.99
C GLY A 96 12.87 13.03 -1.42
N HIS A 97 11.95 12.06 -1.37
CA HIS A 97 12.26 10.69 -0.94
C HIS A 97 12.98 9.90 -2.05
N SER A 98 13.62 8.79 -1.69
CA SER A 98 14.23 7.85 -2.62
C SER A 98 13.79 6.42 -2.29
N GLY A 99 13.73 5.56 -3.30
CA GLY A 99 13.21 4.21 -3.15
C GLY A 99 12.58 3.67 -4.42
N TYR A 100 12.08 2.45 -4.31
CA TYR A 100 11.32 1.74 -5.33
C TYR A 100 9.96 2.40 -5.56
N GLY A 101 9.59 2.57 -6.83
CA GLY A 101 8.40 3.31 -7.19
C GLY A 101 8.38 3.72 -8.66
N TRP A 102 7.28 4.32 -9.08
CA TRP A 102 6.97 4.64 -10.47
C TRP A 102 6.70 6.13 -10.65
N THR A 103 7.09 6.67 -11.81
CA THR A 103 6.68 8.00 -12.23
C THR A 103 5.41 7.90 -13.05
N VAL A 104 4.38 8.66 -12.66
CA VAL A 104 3.12 8.74 -13.38
C VAL A 104 3.31 9.57 -14.65
N ASN A 105 2.86 9.07 -15.79
CA ASN A 105 3.13 9.69 -17.10
C ASN A 105 1.97 10.53 -17.66
N SER A 106 0.78 10.48 -17.04
CA SER A 106 -0.43 11.15 -17.53
C SER A 106 -1.41 11.48 -16.39
N GLY A 107 -2.40 12.34 -16.64
CA GLY A 107 -3.40 12.71 -15.64
C GLY A 107 -2.99 13.90 -14.76
N SER A 108 -3.75 14.18 -13.70
CA SER A 108 -3.50 15.24 -12.71
C SER A 108 -2.15 15.06 -12.00
N LYS A 109 -1.77 13.79 -11.74
CA LYS A 109 -0.55 13.38 -11.05
C LYS A 109 0.67 13.19 -11.98
N ALA A 110 0.61 13.61 -13.24
CA ALA A 110 1.69 13.42 -14.22
C ALA A 110 3.02 14.09 -13.80
N GLY A 111 4.12 13.35 -13.91
CA GLY A 111 5.47 13.78 -13.53
C GLY A 111 5.82 13.55 -12.06
N MET A 112 4.84 13.17 -11.23
CA MET A 112 5.08 12.82 -9.84
C MET A 112 5.57 11.37 -9.72
N LYS A 113 6.49 11.13 -8.77
CA LYS A 113 6.94 9.78 -8.42
C LYS A 113 6.20 9.28 -7.19
N PHE A 114 5.62 8.09 -7.28
CA PHE A 114 4.95 7.41 -6.18
C PHE A 114 5.77 6.20 -5.75
N TYR A 115 5.90 6.03 -4.44
CA TYR A 115 6.74 5.00 -3.83
C TYR A 115 5.87 3.85 -3.33
N PHE A 116 6.37 2.63 -3.51
CA PHE A 116 5.70 1.40 -3.10
C PHE A 116 5.47 1.35 -1.58
N VAL A 117 4.31 0.84 -1.15
CA VAL A 117 4.00 0.59 0.25
C VAL A 117 3.36 -0.79 0.36
N GLU A 118 4.08 -1.75 0.95
CA GLU A 118 3.53 -3.08 1.25
C GLU A 118 2.65 -3.00 2.50
N THR A 119 1.36 -2.72 2.33
CA THR A 119 0.45 -2.45 3.45
C THR A 119 0.01 -3.69 4.23
N THR A 120 0.36 -4.88 3.75
CA THR A 120 -0.07 -6.17 4.32
C THR A 120 0.70 -6.60 5.57
N ALA A 121 1.83 -5.97 5.85
CA ALA A 121 2.58 -6.20 7.08
C ALA A 121 3.43 -4.99 7.48
N TRP A 122 3.86 -4.99 8.74
CA TRP A 122 4.85 -4.07 9.28
C TRP A 122 5.79 -4.78 10.25
N TYR A 123 7.09 -4.63 10.04
CA TYR A 123 8.12 -5.13 10.97
C TYR A 123 9.07 -3.99 11.35
N ASP A 124 9.28 -3.82 12.67
CA ASP A 124 10.12 -2.76 13.25
C ASP A 124 11.62 -3.13 13.24
N ASP A 125 12.09 -3.76 12.17
CA ASP A 125 13.49 -4.12 11.95
C ASP A 125 14.15 -3.31 10.81
N GLY A 126 13.39 -2.38 10.22
CA GLY A 126 13.82 -1.53 9.11
C GLY A 126 13.80 -2.21 7.75
N SER A 127 13.28 -3.44 7.63
CA SER A 127 13.08 -4.12 6.35
C SER A 127 11.79 -3.71 5.63
N TRP A 128 10.97 -2.86 6.26
CA TRP A 128 9.69 -2.36 5.75
C TRP A 128 9.67 -0.84 5.77
N GLY A 129 9.00 -0.25 4.79
CA GLY A 129 8.83 1.20 4.72
C GLY A 129 8.43 1.67 3.33
N VAL A 130 8.20 2.98 3.22
CA VAL A 130 7.82 3.61 1.96
C VAL A 130 8.99 3.51 0.97
N GLY A 131 8.74 2.93 -0.19
CA GLY A 131 9.72 2.74 -1.25
C GLY A 131 10.58 1.48 -1.09
N VAL A 132 10.21 0.55 -0.22
CA VAL A 132 10.86 -0.76 -0.12
C VAL A 132 10.05 -1.79 -0.91
N ASN A 133 10.71 -2.50 -1.84
CA ASN A 133 10.10 -3.63 -2.56
C ASN A 133 10.45 -4.95 -1.86
N PRO A 134 9.48 -5.69 -1.30
CA PRO A 134 9.74 -7.00 -0.69
C PRO A 134 9.74 -8.15 -1.71
N TRP A 135 9.24 -7.92 -2.93
CA TRP A 135 9.06 -8.96 -3.95
C TRP A 135 10.32 -9.19 -4.78
N TYR A 136 10.58 -10.44 -5.16
CA TYR A 136 11.67 -10.79 -6.06
C TYR A 136 11.44 -10.16 -7.44
N GLU A 137 10.21 -10.23 -7.94
CA GLU A 137 9.83 -9.63 -9.22
C GLU A 137 8.39 -9.12 -9.18
N ILE A 138 8.15 -8.01 -9.87
CA ILE A 138 6.85 -7.39 -10.10
C ILE A 138 6.71 -7.17 -11.61
N ASP A 139 5.59 -7.61 -12.18
CA ASP A 139 5.25 -7.42 -13.59
C ASP A 139 3.76 -7.10 -13.76
N ASP A 140 3.34 -6.76 -14.98
CA ASP A 140 1.94 -6.49 -15.38
C ASP A 140 1.23 -5.45 -14.48
N THR A 141 1.93 -4.36 -14.16
CA THR A 141 1.42 -3.38 -13.20
C THR A 141 0.35 -2.46 -13.80
N SER A 142 -0.74 -2.25 -13.07
CA SER A 142 -1.75 -1.23 -13.34
C SER A 142 -1.84 -0.24 -12.17
N ASN A 143 -2.23 1.00 -12.45
CA ASN A 143 -2.45 2.03 -11.43
C ASN A 143 -3.86 2.61 -11.56
N TYR A 144 -4.48 2.89 -10.42
CA TYR A 144 -5.82 3.41 -10.28
C TYR A 144 -5.79 4.60 -9.34
N ASP A 145 -6.13 5.76 -9.87
CA ASP A 145 -6.30 6.96 -9.09
C ASP A 145 -7.70 6.98 -8.46
N VAL A 146 -7.77 7.15 -7.15
CA VAL A 146 -9.00 7.05 -6.36
C VAL A 146 -9.36 8.45 -5.85
N GLU A 147 -9.75 9.35 -6.76
CA GLU A 147 -10.23 10.72 -6.44
C GLU A 147 -11.75 10.78 -6.13
#